data_AF-A0A0F9NKF0-F1
#
_entry.id   AF-A0A0F9NKF0-F1
#
_cell.length_a   1.000
_cell.length_b   1.000
_cell.length_c   1.000
_cell.angle_alpha   90.00
_cell.angle_beta   90.00
_cell.angle_gamma   90.00
#
_symmetry.space_group_name_H-M   'P 1'
#
loop_
_entity.id
_entity.type
_entity.pdbx_description
1 polymer ?
#
loop_
_entity_poly.entity_id
_entity_poly.type
_entity_poly.pdbx_seq_one_letter_code
_entity_poly.pdbx_strand_id
1 'polypeptide(L)'
;MENSEKKAPSSPSFIEVEDDILINFFCDRIEKDEIKIVNEMELFDIHDEKIEELRCKDKYKDIDKNKLAKILKDLLIEGKKGEDKAKVLKLQKLVFQRLWPHFVRNAIKLLRQKDPRDKGILKFDFGVKKLMDYFQEFSKFEELLYGIDEYYRDHSLHVFRVYFLGEYLIRESLKGYEKIKILNLPNVIGEIKPEEKESMWCIIALCHDLGYPLQKLDELNKKLVKILEYFGTSNFHPLRYSLPLEGTILDKFILNIISSRLTDDFKIHLQSKFYTKYSNAYEKLSHGIMSCILLMKNLVYFKETDYEMHFPEGFILKRESGNKEKLYKEAARQFIIRKEILRAIASHDNEDIYHVKMNNFLFLLIMCDELQEWSRPTSHRRVLYPLEDMTEVIKIAEFSKESIDIELTLSFSEDDLKEYSKKKFVKFIRLLRSAVASDSRKFNFKIVVTNRENYRCIFEYDSPKKFYDTKKDPSLSYDEPKCEKINPDDTIDQEFTLKTITDL
;
A
#
# COMPACT_ATOMS: atom_id res chain seq x y z
N MET A 1 -48.56 -32.74 -3.01
CA MET A 1 -47.61 -32.99 -1.91
C MET A 1 -46.32 -33.46 -2.53
N GLU A 2 -45.39 -32.54 -2.76
CA GLU A 2 -43.98 -32.87 -2.98
C GLU A 2 -43.19 -31.60 -2.61
N ASN A 3 -42.53 -31.67 -1.46
CA ASN A 3 -41.73 -30.61 -0.88
C ASN A 3 -40.44 -30.46 -1.69
N SER A 4 -40.30 -29.35 -2.42
CA SER A 4 -39.00 -28.89 -2.89
C SER A 4 -38.30 -28.19 -1.71
N GLU A 5 -37.45 -28.91 -1.00
CA GLU A 5 -36.52 -28.34 -0.03
C GLU A 5 -35.61 -27.32 -0.75
N LYS A 6 -35.87 -26.04 -0.47
CA LYS A 6 -34.92 -24.97 -0.77
C LYS A 6 -33.69 -25.19 0.11
N LYS A 7 -32.59 -25.66 -0.49
CA LYS A 7 -31.27 -25.59 0.14
C LYS A 7 -31.01 -24.16 0.57
N ALA A 8 -30.80 -23.97 1.87
CA ALA A 8 -30.30 -22.72 2.43
C ALA A 8 -29.00 -22.31 1.71
N PRO A 9 -28.79 -21.02 1.41
CA PRO A 9 -27.51 -20.57 0.88
C PRO A 9 -26.42 -20.89 1.89
N SER A 10 -25.39 -21.59 1.44
CA SER A 10 -24.18 -21.85 2.22
C SER A 10 -23.65 -20.53 2.78
N SER A 11 -23.46 -20.47 4.10
CA SER A 11 -22.77 -19.39 4.79
C SER A 11 -21.50 -18.96 4.04
N PRO A 12 -21.25 -17.66 3.84
CA PRO A 12 -20.06 -17.20 3.13
C PRO A 12 -18.80 -17.76 3.80
N SER A 13 -17.93 -18.39 3.03
CA SER A 13 -16.64 -18.88 3.51
C SER A 13 -15.73 -17.67 3.73
N PHE A 14 -15.58 -17.23 4.98
CA PHE A 14 -14.64 -16.19 5.35
C PHE A 14 -13.21 -16.74 5.31
N ILE A 15 -12.29 -15.97 4.73
CA ILE A 15 -10.86 -16.28 4.79
C ILE A 15 -10.22 -15.36 5.82
N GLU A 16 -9.68 -15.95 6.87
CA GLU A 16 -8.87 -15.26 7.86
C GLU A 16 -7.50 -14.93 7.27
N VAL A 17 -7.01 -13.71 7.53
CA VAL A 17 -5.76 -13.21 6.96
C VAL A 17 -4.76 -12.96 8.10
N GLU A 18 -3.70 -13.74 8.10
CA GLU A 18 -2.58 -13.65 9.05
C GLU A 18 -1.24 -13.86 8.34
N ASP A 19 -0.14 -13.49 9.00
CA ASP A 19 1.23 -13.65 8.49
C ASP A 19 1.50 -15.10 8.04
N ASP A 20 1.05 -16.09 8.81
CA ASP A 20 1.21 -17.50 8.49
C ASP A 20 0.56 -17.88 7.16
N ILE A 21 -0.68 -17.43 6.95
CA ILE A 21 -1.47 -17.77 5.76
C ILE A 21 -0.84 -17.10 4.53
N LEU A 22 -0.50 -15.82 4.65
CA LEU A 22 0.09 -15.04 3.55
C LEU A 22 1.49 -15.52 3.16
N ILE A 23 2.35 -15.82 4.15
CA ILE A 23 3.71 -16.28 3.88
C ILE A 23 3.70 -17.72 3.35
N ASN A 24 2.87 -18.63 3.90
CA ASN A 24 2.75 -19.98 3.34
C ASN A 24 2.22 -19.95 1.90
N PHE A 25 1.19 -19.14 1.64
CA PHE A 25 0.69 -18.91 0.29
C PHE A 25 1.81 -18.44 -0.64
N PHE A 26 2.58 -17.44 -0.23
CA PHE A 26 3.68 -16.90 -1.03
C PHE A 26 4.77 -17.95 -1.30
N CYS A 27 5.18 -18.71 -0.28
CA CYS A 27 6.17 -19.77 -0.42
C CYS A 27 5.72 -20.89 -1.35
N ASP A 28 4.46 -21.33 -1.26
CA ASP A 28 3.90 -22.36 -2.14
C ASP A 28 3.88 -21.90 -3.61
N ARG A 29 3.70 -20.59 -3.83
CA ARG A 29 3.74 -19.99 -5.17
C ARG A 29 5.17 -19.82 -5.70
N ILE A 30 6.14 -19.58 -4.82
CA ILE A 30 7.57 -19.64 -5.18
C ILE A 30 7.94 -21.05 -5.62
N GLU A 31 7.53 -22.07 -4.87
CA GLU A 31 7.83 -23.48 -5.19
C GLU A 31 7.21 -23.92 -6.52
N LYS A 32 6.07 -23.32 -6.91
CA LYS A 32 5.39 -23.54 -8.20
C LYS A 32 5.89 -22.67 -9.35
N ASP A 33 6.94 -21.87 -9.16
CA ASP A 33 7.47 -20.95 -10.17
C ASP A 33 6.47 -19.88 -10.67
N GLU A 34 5.52 -19.50 -9.82
CA GLU A 34 4.46 -18.54 -10.15
C GLU A 34 4.83 -17.08 -9.80
N ILE A 35 5.84 -16.87 -8.94
CA ILE A 35 6.36 -15.54 -8.57
C ILE A 35 7.59 -15.22 -9.43
N LYS A 36 7.41 -14.48 -10.53
CA LYS A 36 8.47 -14.24 -11.52
C LYS A 36 9.61 -13.41 -10.96
N ILE A 37 9.32 -12.46 -10.07
CA ILE A 37 10.37 -11.66 -9.43
C ILE A 37 11.28 -12.54 -8.57
N VAL A 38 10.79 -13.59 -7.92
CA VAL A 38 11.66 -14.46 -7.10
C VAL A 38 12.44 -15.43 -7.99
N ASN A 39 11.83 -15.94 -9.06
CA ASN A 39 12.46 -16.90 -9.95
C ASN A 39 13.66 -16.33 -10.71
N GLU A 40 13.64 -15.03 -11.01
CA GLU A 40 14.74 -14.35 -11.72
C GLU A 40 15.83 -13.79 -10.78
N MET A 41 15.71 -14.01 -9.45
CA MET A 41 16.73 -13.58 -8.50
C MET A 41 18.02 -14.38 -8.68
N GLU A 42 19.13 -13.65 -8.80
CA GLU A 42 20.47 -14.24 -8.68
C GLU A 42 20.74 -14.59 -7.21
N LEU A 43 21.65 -15.55 -6.97
CA LEU A 43 22.09 -15.90 -5.62
C LEU A 43 22.54 -14.66 -4.86
N PHE A 44 22.12 -14.55 -3.61
CA PHE A 44 22.47 -13.42 -2.75
C PHE A 44 22.70 -13.84 -1.30
N ASP A 45 23.41 -13.00 -0.58
CA ASP A 45 23.71 -13.20 0.83
C ASP A 45 23.01 -12.16 1.69
N ILE A 46 22.54 -12.60 2.85
CA ILE A 46 22.09 -11.72 3.93
C ILE A 46 23.11 -11.84 5.06
N HIS A 47 24.06 -10.90 5.11
CA HIS A 47 25.03 -10.81 6.20
C HIS A 47 24.60 -9.72 7.19
N ASP A 48 24.52 -10.08 8.47
CA ASP A 48 24.34 -9.14 9.57
C ASP A 48 24.88 -9.77 10.86
N GLU A 49 25.81 -9.09 11.53
CA GLU A 49 26.41 -9.58 12.78
C GLU A 49 25.34 -9.88 13.85
N LYS A 50 24.25 -9.11 13.90
CA LYS A 50 23.13 -9.35 14.82
C LYS A 50 22.31 -10.57 14.43
N ILE A 51 22.19 -10.87 13.12
CA ILE A 51 21.55 -12.12 12.66
C ILE A 51 22.45 -13.32 13.01
N GLU A 52 23.76 -13.16 12.89
CA GLU A 52 24.76 -14.19 13.22
C GLU A 52 24.88 -14.46 14.72
N GLU A 53 24.72 -13.43 15.55
CA GLU A 53 24.61 -13.58 17.01
C GLU A 53 23.33 -14.32 17.41
N LEU A 54 22.24 -14.12 16.66
CA LEU A 54 20.96 -14.76 16.92
C LEU A 54 20.89 -16.20 16.35
N ARG A 55 21.61 -16.51 15.25
CA ARG A 55 21.53 -17.78 14.48
C ARG A 55 22.81 -18.10 13.69
N CYS A 56 22.93 -19.34 13.18
CA CYS A 56 24.12 -19.80 12.43
C CYS A 56 24.40 -19.06 11.10
N LYS A 57 25.68 -18.70 10.88
CA LYS A 57 26.24 -18.04 9.68
C LYS A 57 25.85 -18.64 8.32
N ASP A 58 25.74 -19.96 8.24
CA ASP A 58 25.56 -20.65 6.93
C ASP A 58 24.11 -20.65 6.43
N LYS A 59 23.15 -20.30 7.30
CA LYS A 59 21.72 -20.26 6.93
C LYS A 59 21.41 -19.15 5.92
N TYR A 60 22.19 -18.07 5.90
CA TYR A 60 21.87 -16.85 5.15
C TYR A 60 22.84 -16.52 4.00
N LYS A 61 23.65 -17.50 3.58
CA LYS A 61 24.51 -17.41 2.39
C LYS A 61 23.90 -18.11 1.19
N ASP A 62 24.27 -17.73 -0.03
CA ASP A 62 23.87 -18.37 -1.29
C ASP A 62 22.36 -18.64 -1.37
N ILE A 63 21.56 -17.61 -1.06
CA ILE A 63 20.10 -17.71 -1.03
C ILE A 63 19.57 -17.75 -2.46
N ASP A 64 19.03 -18.90 -2.84
CA ASP A 64 18.19 -19.09 -4.03
C ASP A 64 16.70 -19.03 -3.68
N LYS A 65 15.81 -19.21 -4.68
CA LYS A 65 14.36 -19.22 -4.47
C LYS A 65 13.90 -20.27 -3.45
N ASN A 66 14.52 -21.46 -3.43
CA ASN A 66 14.13 -22.57 -2.56
C ASN A 66 14.56 -22.29 -1.12
N LYS A 67 15.79 -21.78 -0.95
CA LYS A 67 16.35 -21.37 0.34
C LYS A 67 15.59 -20.16 0.88
N LEU A 68 15.14 -19.24 0.04
CA LEU A 68 14.25 -18.14 0.43
C LEU A 68 12.92 -18.66 0.98
N ALA A 69 12.24 -19.54 0.26
CA ALA A 69 10.98 -20.14 0.73
C ALA A 69 11.18 -20.89 2.07
N LYS A 70 12.30 -21.59 2.23
CA LYS A 70 12.67 -22.23 3.49
C LYS A 70 12.93 -21.22 4.62
N ILE A 71 13.67 -20.15 4.36
CA ILE A 71 13.93 -19.09 5.35
C ILE A 71 12.61 -18.47 5.82
N LEU A 72 11.70 -18.17 4.90
CA LEU A 72 10.40 -17.61 5.23
C LEU A 72 9.53 -18.59 6.04
N LYS A 73 9.49 -19.88 5.68
CA LYS A 73 8.80 -20.92 6.45
C LYS A 73 9.41 -21.11 7.85
N ASP A 74 10.73 -21.07 7.97
CA ASP A 74 11.40 -21.18 9.26
C ASP A 74 11.05 -20.00 10.19
N LEU A 75 10.95 -18.78 9.65
CA LEU A 75 10.54 -17.58 10.40
C LEU A 75 9.11 -17.68 10.97
N LEU A 76 8.23 -18.49 10.35
CA LEU A 76 6.90 -18.79 10.87
C LEU A 76 6.93 -19.87 11.97
N ILE A 77 7.65 -20.97 11.72
CA ILE A 77 7.72 -22.12 12.64
C ILE A 77 8.34 -21.72 13.97
N GLU A 78 9.38 -20.88 13.94
CA GLU A 78 10.07 -20.40 15.14
C GLU A 78 9.15 -19.54 16.02
N GLY A 79 8.21 -18.79 15.43
CA GLY A 79 7.18 -18.04 16.17
C GLY A 79 6.18 -18.92 16.95
N LYS A 80 6.02 -20.19 16.56
CA LYS A 80 5.07 -21.14 17.20
C LYS A 80 5.68 -21.97 18.31
N LYS A 81 7.02 -22.09 18.40
CA LYS A 81 7.72 -23.00 19.32
C LYS A 81 7.89 -22.49 20.76
N GLY A 82 7.19 -21.41 21.15
CA GLY A 82 7.30 -20.85 22.50
C GLY A 82 8.65 -20.15 22.77
N GLU A 83 9.41 -19.81 21.72
CA GLU A 83 10.50 -18.86 21.86
C GLU A 83 9.96 -17.48 22.25
N ASP A 84 10.79 -16.66 22.89
CA ASP A 84 10.48 -15.28 23.25
C ASP A 84 9.97 -14.52 22.00
N LYS A 85 8.67 -14.22 21.96
CA LYS A 85 7.98 -13.56 20.84
C LYS A 85 8.71 -12.28 20.41
N ALA A 86 9.34 -11.56 21.35
CA ALA A 86 10.10 -10.36 21.06
C ALA A 86 11.39 -10.64 20.27
N LYS A 87 12.07 -11.76 20.55
CA LYS A 87 13.27 -12.18 19.81
C LYS A 87 12.94 -12.61 18.39
N VAL A 88 11.84 -13.36 18.21
CA VAL A 88 11.37 -13.78 16.88
C VAL A 88 11.00 -12.56 16.04
N LEU A 89 10.25 -11.61 16.60
CA LEU A 89 9.87 -10.38 15.90
C LEU A 89 11.11 -9.55 15.50
N LYS A 90 12.11 -9.44 16.39
CA LYS A 90 13.37 -8.76 16.10
C LYS A 90 14.14 -9.45 14.96
N LEU A 91 14.18 -10.79 14.95
CA LEU A 91 14.80 -11.55 13.87
C LEU A 91 14.06 -11.36 12.55
N GLN A 92 12.73 -11.47 12.54
CA GLN A 92 11.90 -11.20 11.37
C GLN A 92 12.21 -9.81 10.80
N LYS A 93 12.21 -8.77 11.63
CA LYS A 93 12.53 -7.40 11.22
C LYS A 93 13.89 -7.33 10.51
N LEU A 94 14.94 -7.87 11.12
CA LEU A 94 16.28 -7.86 10.54
C LEU A 94 16.35 -8.61 9.20
N VAL A 95 15.73 -9.79 9.12
CA VAL A 95 15.75 -10.59 7.88
C VAL A 95 14.99 -9.86 6.76
N PHE A 96 13.79 -9.34 7.03
CA PHE A 96 13.01 -8.60 6.04
C PHE A 96 13.72 -7.33 5.57
N GLN A 97 14.38 -6.59 6.47
CA GLN A 97 15.19 -5.43 6.10
C GLN A 97 16.31 -5.77 5.13
N ARG A 98 16.92 -6.95 5.29
CA ARG A 98 17.99 -7.42 4.42
C ARG A 98 17.46 -8.02 3.11
N LEU A 99 16.25 -8.58 3.10
CA LEU A 99 15.58 -9.06 1.89
C LEU A 99 15.10 -7.92 0.99
N TRP A 100 14.65 -6.81 1.58
CA TRP A 100 14.07 -5.66 0.89
C TRP A 100 14.85 -5.19 -0.36
N PRO A 101 16.17 -4.92 -0.30
CA PRO A 101 16.92 -4.46 -1.48
C PRO A 101 16.95 -5.49 -2.61
N HIS A 102 16.91 -6.80 -2.30
CA HIS A 102 16.92 -7.84 -3.32
C HIS A 102 15.60 -7.89 -4.10
N PHE A 103 14.46 -7.73 -3.40
CA PHE A 103 13.14 -7.65 -4.03
C PHE A 103 13.04 -6.42 -4.95
N VAL A 104 13.41 -5.24 -4.45
CA VAL A 104 13.36 -3.99 -5.24
C VAL A 104 14.31 -4.05 -6.42
N ARG A 105 15.55 -4.54 -6.21
CA ARG A 105 16.55 -4.68 -7.29
C ARG A 105 16.04 -5.62 -8.37
N ASN A 106 15.45 -6.75 -8.00
CA ASN A 106 15.00 -7.72 -8.99
C ASN A 106 13.75 -7.25 -9.75
N ALA A 107 12.83 -6.57 -9.08
CA ALA A 107 11.69 -5.94 -9.74
C ALA A 107 12.14 -4.93 -10.82
N ILE A 108 13.12 -4.07 -10.50
CA ILE A 108 13.71 -3.12 -11.46
C ILE A 108 14.42 -3.87 -12.60
N LYS A 109 15.17 -4.92 -12.29
CA LYS A 109 15.88 -5.74 -13.29
C LYS A 109 14.89 -6.34 -14.29
N LEU A 110 13.79 -6.93 -13.81
CA LEU A 110 12.75 -7.51 -14.66
C LEU A 110 12.11 -6.44 -15.55
N LEU A 111 11.73 -5.28 -15.01
CA LEU A 111 11.18 -4.17 -15.81
C LEU A 111 12.13 -3.71 -16.92
N ARG A 112 13.43 -3.63 -16.62
CA ARG A 112 14.47 -3.28 -17.61
C ARG A 112 14.64 -4.34 -18.68
N GLN A 113 14.66 -5.63 -18.30
CA GLN A 113 14.75 -6.74 -19.27
C GLN A 113 13.57 -6.79 -20.24
N LYS A 114 12.39 -6.29 -19.83
CA LYS A 114 11.23 -6.18 -20.71
C LYS A 114 11.22 -4.90 -21.56
N ASP A 115 12.17 -3.97 -21.37
CA ASP A 115 12.37 -2.82 -22.24
C ASP A 115 13.36 -3.17 -23.37
N PRO A 116 12.91 -3.30 -24.64
CA PRO A 116 13.79 -3.63 -25.76
C PRO A 116 14.83 -2.55 -26.08
N ARG A 117 14.68 -1.33 -25.54
CA ARG A 117 15.64 -0.23 -25.69
C ARG A 117 16.84 -0.42 -24.77
N ASP A 118 16.64 -1.12 -23.66
CA ASP A 118 17.68 -1.41 -22.69
C ASP A 118 18.40 -2.70 -23.06
N LYS A 119 19.67 -2.58 -23.45
CA LYS A 119 20.49 -3.73 -23.84
C LYS A 119 20.99 -4.54 -22.63
N GLY A 120 20.66 -4.14 -21.39
CA GLY A 120 20.94 -4.92 -20.19
C GLY A 120 22.43 -5.07 -19.84
N ILE A 121 23.30 -4.24 -20.42
CA ILE A 121 24.77 -4.36 -20.31
C ILE A 121 25.28 -3.83 -18.95
N LEU A 122 24.49 -3.01 -18.26
CA LEU A 122 24.89 -2.33 -17.02
C LEU A 122 24.55 -3.15 -15.77
N LYS A 123 25.59 -3.77 -15.19
CA LYS A 123 25.58 -4.43 -13.87
C LYS A 123 25.73 -3.44 -12.69
N PHE A 124 25.15 -2.25 -12.79
CA PHE A 124 25.21 -1.28 -11.69
C PHE A 124 24.09 -1.56 -10.69
N ASP A 125 24.29 -1.18 -9.43
CA ASP A 125 23.35 -1.38 -8.30
C ASP A 125 22.00 -0.62 -8.44
N PHE A 126 21.73 -0.01 -9.61
CA PHE A 126 20.51 0.75 -9.94
C PHE A 126 20.10 1.83 -8.92
N GLY A 127 21.03 2.23 -8.03
CA GLY A 127 20.76 3.17 -6.93
C GLY A 127 20.09 2.53 -5.71
N VAL A 128 19.93 1.21 -5.70
CA VAL A 128 19.28 0.45 -4.63
C VAL A 128 20.11 0.51 -3.34
N LYS A 129 21.44 0.52 -3.39
CA LYS A 129 22.31 0.67 -2.21
C LYS A 129 22.05 1.98 -1.49
N LYS A 130 21.95 3.11 -2.19
CA LYS A 130 21.65 4.41 -1.55
C LYS A 130 20.30 4.39 -0.86
N LEU A 131 19.32 3.74 -1.49
CA LEU A 131 17.98 3.60 -0.93
C LEU A 131 17.96 2.62 0.26
N MET A 132 18.78 1.58 0.22
CA MET A 132 19.00 0.64 1.33
C MET A 132 19.69 1.33 2.51
N ASP A 133 20.72 2.14 2.27
CA ASP A 133 21.40 2.93 3.30
C ASP A 133 20.37 3.87 3.98
N TYR A 134 19.50 4.52 3.18
CA TYR A 134 18.37 5.27 3.72
C TYR A 134 17.40 4.41 4.52
N PHE A 135 17.00 3.25 4.02
CA PHE A 135 16.05 2.35 4.70
C PHE A 135 16.59 1.82 6.03
N GLN A 136 17.91 1.60 6.13
CA GLN A 136 18.58 1.25 7.38
C GLN A 136 18.57 2.40 8.38
N GLU A 137 18.82 3.64 7.95
CA GLU A 137 18.70 4.81 8.82
C GLU A 137 17.24 5.07 9.22
N PHE A 138 16.28 4.88 8.31
CA PHE A 138 14.86 4.93 8.61
C PHE A 138 14.49 3.92 9.70
N SER A 139 14.96 2.68 9.56
CA SER A 139 14.73 1.62 10.54
C SER A 139 15.25 1.95 11.95
N LYS A 140 16.36 2.69 12.05
CA LYS A 140 16.87 3.21 13.33
C LYS A 140 16.01 4.37 13.83
N PHE A 141 15.59 5.26 12.93
CA PHE A 141 14.70 6.38 13.27
C PHE A 141 13.33 5.92 13.77
N GLU A 142 12.82 4.77 13.31
CA GLU A 142 11.60 4.15 13.84
C GLU A 142 11.64 3.99 15.36
N GLU A 143 12.82 3.72 15.95
CA GLU A 143 13.00 3.61 17.41
C GLU A 143 12.53 4.88 18.15
N LEU A 144 12.72 6.06 17.54
CA LEU A 144 12.25 7.34 18.08
C LEU A 144 10.74 7.52 17.89
N LEU A 145 10.20 7.05 16.77
CA LEU A 145 8.78 7.20 16.44
C LEU A 145 7.87 6.37 17.35
N TYR A 146 8.36 5.24 17.89
CA TYR A 146 7.64 4.46 18.90
C TYR A 146 7.23 5.27 20.14
N GLY A 147 7.98 6.32 20.51
CA GLY A 147 7.64 7.21 21.62
C GLY A 147 6.69 8.35 21.25
N ILE A 148 6.39 8.52 19.96
CA ILE A 148 5.68 9.69 19.43
C ILE A 148 4.22 9.36 19.09
N ASP A 149 3.95 8.19 18.51
CA ASP A 149 2.61 7.81 18.07
C ASP A 149 2.07 6.65 18.92
N GLU A 150 0.86 6.81 19.46
CA GLU A 150 0.16 5.81 20.30
C GLU A 150 -0.29 4.58 19.49
N TYR A 151 -0.49 4.74 18.18
CA TYR A 151 -0.92 3.72 17.23
C TYR A 151 0.18 3.35 16.21
N TYR A 152 1.45 3.45 16.63
CA TYR A 152 2.59 3.21 15.75
C TYR A 152 2.70 1.75 15.29
N ARG A 153 3.00 1.58 14.00
CA ARG A 153 3.24 0.30 13.30
C ARG A 153 4.67 0.22 12.79
N ASP A 154 5.27 -0.96 12.85
CA ASP A 154 6.63 -1.16 12.32
C ASP A 154 6.60 -1.13 10.79
N HIS A 155 7.14 -0.08 10.20
CA HIS A 155 7.10 0.19 8.77
C HIS A 155 7.99 -0.79 7.99
N SER A 156 9.01 -1.39 8.64
CA SER A 156 9.88 -2.37 7.99
C SER A 156 9.15 -3.68 7.68
N LEU A 157 8.37 -4.19 8.65
CA LEU A 157 7.55 -5.40 8.45
C LEU A 157 6.25 -5.12 7.71
N HIS A 158 5.65 -3.95 7.98
CA HIS A 158 4.40 -3.54 7.38
C HIS A 158 4.44 -3.59 5.84
N VAL A 159 5.49 -3.03 5.21
CA VAL A 159 5.58 -2.98 3.75
C VAL A 159 5.62 -4.38 3.11
N PHE A 160 6.20 -5.37 3.80
CA PHE A 160 6.19 -6.77 3.35
C PHE A 160 4.83 -7.42 3.54
N ARG A 161 4.14 -7.14 4.66
CA ARG A 161 2.77 -7.64 4.87
C ARG A 161 1.81 -7.09 3.82
N VAL A 162 1.93 -5.81 3.48
CA VAL A 162 1.17 -5.19 2.37
C VAL A 162 1.51 -5.87 1.05
N TYR A 163 2.79 -6.12 0.78
CA TYR A 163 3.21 -6.83 -0.42
C TYR A 163 2.59 -8.24 -0.52
N PHE A 164 2.68 -9.05 0.53
CA PHE A 164 2.12 -10.40 0.56
C PHE A 164 0.59 -10.41 0.50
N LEU A 165 -0.07 -9.48 1.19
CA LEU A 165 -1.52 -9.32 1.12
C LEU A 165 -1.96 -8.97 -0.30
N GLY A 166 -1.25 -8.06 -0.97
CA GLY A 166 -1.55 -7.74 -2.36
C GLY A 166 -1.31 -8.90 -3.32
N GLU A 167 -0.22 -9.66 -3.16
CA GLU A 167 0.01 -10.88 -3.95
C GLU A 167 -1.14 -11.89 -3.78
N TYR A 168 -1.61 -12.08 -2.55
CA TYR A 168 -2.74 -12.93 -2.23
C TYR A 168 -4.03 -12.43 -2.91
N LEU A 169 -4.40 -11.16 -2.70
CA LEU A 169 -5.62 -10.57 -3.25
C LEU A 169 -5.62 -10.54 -4.79
N ILE A 170 -4.48 -10.23 -5.40
CA ILE A 170 -4.37 -10.18 -6.87
C ILE A 170 -4.56 -11.58 -7.45
N ARG A 171 -3.90 -12.60 -6.91
CA ARG A 171 -3.90 -13.95 -7.48
C ARG A 171 -5.17 -14.74 -7.17
N GLU A 172 -5.60 -14.75 -5.92
CA GLU A 172 -6.77 -15.53 -5.50
C GLU A 172 -8.08 -14.79 -5.79
N SER A 173 -8.17 -13.52 -5.39
CA SER A 173 -9.44 -12.79 -5.42
C SER A 173 -9.68 -12.10 -6.77
N LEU A 174 -8.67 -11.41 -7.32
CA LEU A 174 -8.75 -10.74 -8.63
C LEU A 174 -8.39 -11.65 -9.81
N LYS A 175 -7.98 -12.89 -9.56
CA LYS A 175 -7.66 -13.92 -10.58
C LYS A 175 -6.50 -13.54 -11.51
N GLY A 176 -5.48 -12.89 -10.95
CA GLY A 176 -4.19 -12.62 -11.58
C GLY A 176 -3.97 -11.19 -12.06
N TYR A 177 -2.70 -10.87 -12.31
CA TYR A 177 -2.23 -9.54 -12.72
C TYR A 177 -2.84 -9.01 -14.03
N GLU A 178 -3.34 -9.89 -14.90
CA GLU A 178 -4.03 -9.46 -16.13
C GLU A 178 -5.28 -8.63 -15.85
N LYS A 179 -5.95 -8.87 -14.71
CA LYS A 179 -7.16 -8.15 -14.35
C LYS A 179 -6.89 -6.77 -13.75
N ILE A 180 -5.63 -6.46 -13.42
CA ILE A 180 -5.24 -5.14 -12.92
C ILE A 180 -5.16 -4.14 -14.08
N LYS A 181 -5.99 -3.10 -13.99
CA LYS A 181 -6.07 -2.01 -14.97
C LYS A 181 -5.09 -0.90 -14.61
N ILE A 182 -4.42 -0.42 -15.65
CA ILE A 182 -3.59 0.78 -15.60
C ILE A 182 -4.45 1.98 -15.98
N LEU A 183 -4.38 3.07 -15.21
CA LEU A 183 -5.27 4.20 -15.42
C LEU A 183 -4.79 5.06 -16.60
N ASN A 184 -5.72 5.36 -17.52
CA ASN A 184 -5.46 6.19 -18.71
C ASN A 184 -4.38 5.59 -19.63
N LEU A 185 -4.34 4.26 -19.78
CA LEU A 185 -3.54 3.61 -20.83
C LEU A 185 -4.18 3.93 -22.19
N PRO A 186 -3.50 4.68 -23.09
CA PRO A 186 -4.01 4.94 -24.43
C PRO A 186 -4.11 3.64 -25.22
N ASN A 187 -5.11 3.51 -26.10
CA ASN A 187 -5.32 2.28 -26.88
C ASN A 187 -4.14 1.96 -27.81
N VAL A 188 -3.37 2.99 -28.16
CA VAL A 188 -2.20 2.92 -29.03
C VAL A 188 -1.02 2.24 -28.34
N ILE A 189 -1.02 2.20 -27.00
CA ILE A 189 -0.03 1.49 -26.20
C ILE A 189 -0.62 0.12 -25.90
N GLY A 190 0.08 -0.92 -26.35
CA GLY A 190 -0.31 -2.30 -26.07
C GLY A 190 -0.39 -2.60 -24.57
N GLU A 191 -0.86 -3.80 -24.24
CA GLU A 191 -1.01 -4.21 -22.85
C GLU A 191 0.35 -4.30 -22.12
N ILE A 192 0.37 -3.85 -20.86
CA ILE A 192 1.50 -4.06 -19.95
C ILE A 192 1.42 -5.51 -19.45
N LYS A 193 2.52 -6.25 -19.56
CA LYS A 193 2.52 -7.69 -19.28
C LYS A 193 2.33 -7.97 -17.79
N PRO A 194 1.78 -9.14 -17.40
CA PRO A 194 1.65 -9.55 -16.01
C PRO A 194 2.92 -9.43 -15.19
N GLU A 195 4.06 -9.83 -15.75
CA GLU A 195 5.32 -9.86 -15.00
C GLU A 195 5.81 -8.45 -14.70
N GLU A 196 5.51 -7.50 -15.60
CA GLU A 196 5.78 -6.08 -15.34
C GLU A 196 4.84 -5.52 -14.29
N LYS A 197 3.55 -5.88 -14.34
CA LYS A 197 2.57 -5.52 -13.31
C LYS A 197 2.96 -6.10 -11.94
N GLU A 198 3.51 -7.32 -11.88
CA GLU A 198 4.07 -7.94 -10.67
C GLU A 198 5.24 -7.08 -10.13
N SER A 199 6.19 -6.71 -10.99
CA SER A 199 7.31 -5.84 -10.61
C SER A 199 6.88 -4.44 -10.19
N MET A 200 5.85 -3.88 -10.83
CA MET A 200 5.24 -2.63 -10.41
C MET A 200 4.68 -2.77 -8.99
N TRP A 201 3.91 -3.81 -8.70
CA TRP A 201 3.34 -4.04 -7.37
C TRP A 201 4.43 -4.18 -6.30
N CYS A 202 5.48 -4.95 -6.58
CA CYS A 202 6.62 -5.11 -5.67
C CYS A 202 7.23 -3.75 -5.29
N ILE A 203 7.50 -2.87 -6.26
CA ILE A 203 8.04 -1.54 -5.97
C ILE A 203 7.01 -0.67 -5.22
N ILE A 204 5.75 -0.70 -5.63
CA ILE A 204 4.66 0.08 -5.01
C ILE A 204 4.51 -0.29 -3.53
N ALA A 205 4.31 -1.57 -3.24
CA ALA A 205 4.08 -2.06 -1.87
C ALA A 205 5.32 -1.88 -0.99
N LEU A 206 6.52 -2.20 -1.49
CA LEU A 206 7.73 -2.15 -0.66
C LEU A 206 8.26 -0.72 -0.43
N CYS A 207 7.86 0.26 -1.24
CA CYS A 207 8.40 1.62 -1.18
C CYS A 207 7.38 2.72 -0.80
N HIS A 208 6.12 2.39 -0.53
CA HIS A 208 5.09 3.42 -0.31
C HIS A 208 5.32 4.28 0.93
N ASP A 209 5.85 3.68 2.00
CA ASP A 209 6.02 4.30 3.32
C ASP A 209 7.40 4.93 3.58
N LEU A 210 8.29 4.99 2.58
CA LEU A 210 9.64 5.53 2.76
C LEU A 210 9.66 7.01 3.23
N GLY A 211 8.64 7.80 2.91
CA GLY A 211 8.52 9.20 3.30
C GLY A 211 8.01 9.45 4.72
N TYR A 212 7.63 8.40 5.46
CA TYR A 212 6.95 8.51 6.76
C TYR A 212 7.71 9.35 7.81
N PRO A 213 9.05 9.26 7.94
CA PRO A 213 9.81 10.07 8.90
C PRO A 213 9.58 11.58 8.76
N LEU A 214 9.51 12.07 7.52
CA LEU A 214 9.37 13.50 7.25
C LEU A 214 7.99 14.01 7.64
N GLN A 215 6.95 13.21 7.43
CA GLN A 215 5.59 13.55 7.85
C GLN A 215 5.49 13.70 9.39
N LYS A 216 6.23 12.90 10.15
CA LYS A 216 6.20 12.90 11.62
C LYS A 216 7.07 13.97 12.28
N LEU A 217 7.85 14.75 11.50
CA LEU A 217 8.69 15.83 12.04
C LEU A 217 7.88 16.89 12.80
N ASP A 218 6.69 17.25 12.31
CA ASP A 218 5.86 18.27 12.95
C ASP A 218 5.31 17.80 14.30
N GLU A 219 4.94 16.53 14.42
CA GLU A 219 4.50 15.93 15.69
C GLU A 219 5.65 15.88 16.70
N LEU A 220 6.85 15.50 16.26
CA LEU A 220 8.07 15.52 17.07
C LEU A 220 8.37 16.94 17.57
N ASN A 221 8.35 17.94 16.68
CA ASN A 221 8.56 19.34 17.05
C ASN A 221 7.52 19.81 18.09
N LYS A 222 6.24 19.47 17.92
CA LYS A 222 5.19 19.81 18.90
C LYS A 222 5.45 19.22 20.28
N LYS A 223 5.87 17.94 20.35
CA LYS A 223 6.22 17.30 21.63
C LYS A 223 7.43 17.96 22.29
N LEU A 224 8.46 18.30 21.51
CA LEU A 224 9.65 19.00 22.02
C LEU A 224 9.31 20.40 22.54
N VAL A 225 8.52 21.18 21.79
CA VAL A 225 8.09 22.53 22.20
C VAL A 225 7.34 22.49 23.53
N LYS A 226 6.41 21.54 23.72
CA LYS A 226 5.67 21.39 24.98
C LYS A 226 6.57 21.15 26.19
N ILE A 227 7.68 20.43 26.03
CA ILE A 227 8.64 20.22 27.12
C ILE A 227 9.44 21.50 27.35
N LEU A 228 9.88 22.14 26.28
CA LEU A 228 10.70 23.36 26.34
C LEU A 228 9.95 24.55 26.94
N GLU A 229 8.61 24.60 26.81
CA GLU A 229 7.75 25.59 27.48
C GLU A 229 7.96 25.62 29.01
N TYR A 230 8.26 24.48 29.64
CA TYR A 230 8.54 24.41 31.09
C TYR A 230 9.92 24.96 31.49
N PHE A 231 10.85 25.11 30.54
CA PHE A 231 12.20 25.63 30.78
C PHE A 231 12.32 27.15 30.50
N GLY A 232 11.21 27.83 30.19
CA GLY A 232 11.15 29.27 29.91
C GLY A 232 11.20 29.60 28.41
N THR A 233 11.13 30.91 28.06
CA THR A 233 11.16 31.40 26.67
C THR A 233 12.49 31.06 26.01
N SER A 234 12.57 29.86 25.47
CA SER A 234 13.70 29.36 24.74
C SER A 234 13.54 29.77 23.27
N ASN A 235 14.61 30.31 22.67
CA ASN A 235 14.71 30.54 21.22
C ASN A 235 14.84 29.19 20.49
N PHE A 236 13.88 28.30 20.69
CA PHE A 236 13.83 27.02 20.01
C PHE A 236 13.47 27.26 18.56
N HIS A 237 14.36 26.84 17.66
CA HIS A 237 14.09 26.82 16.23
C HIS A 237 13.65 25.39 15.91
N PRO A 238 12.36 25.15 15.58
CA PRO A 238 11.89 23.83 15.23
C PRO A 238 12.70 23.26 14.07
N LEU A 239 12.86 21.93 14.05
CA LEU A 239 13.46 21.24 12.92
C LEU A 239 12.56 21.46 11.70
N ARG A 240 12.98 22.31 10.78
CA ARG A 240 12.26 22.55 9.53
C ARG A 240 12.98 21.82 8.41
N TYR A 241 12.24 21.00 7.69
CA TYR A 241 12.71 20.47 6.41
C TYR A 241 12.56 21.57 5.35
N SER A 242 13.67 22.21 4.99
CA SER A 242 13.72 23.15 3.86
C SER A 242 14.49 22.53 2.71
N LEU A 243 13.86 22.46 1.54
CA LEU A 243 14.54 22.02 0.32
C LEU A 243 15.32 23.19 -0.30
N PRO A 244 16.55 22.98 -0.78
CA PRO A 244 17.25 23.96 -1.59
C PRO A 244 16.50 24.21 -2.92
N LEU A 245 16.77 25.35 -3.57
CA LEU A 245 16.10 25.77 -4.81
C LEU A 245 16.17 24.70 -5.92
N GLU A 246 17.28 23.98 -6.04
CA GLU A 246 17.43 22.88 -7.00
C GLU A 246 16.52 21.68 -6.68
N GLY A 247 16.18 21.49 -5.40
CA GLY A 247 15.16 20.54 -4.95
C GLY A 247 13.79 20.88 -5.54
N THR A 248 13.41 22.16 -5.51
CA THR A 248 12.10 22.62 -5.99
C THR A 248 11.86 22.33 -7.48
N ILE A 249 12.91 22.30 -8.30
CA ILE A 249 12.82 21.94 -9.73
C ILE A 249 12.49 20.45 -9.88
N LEU A 250 13.20 19.60 -9.14
CA LEU A 250 12.94 18.16 -9.14
C LEU A 250 11.55 17.85 -8.60
N ASP A 251 11.12 18.51 -7.54
CA ASP A 251 9.81 18.28 -6.95
C ASP A 251 8.69 18.72 -7.91
N LYS A 252 8.85 19.87 -8.59
CA LYS A 252 7.93 20.29 -9.66
C LYS A 252 7.90 19.30 -10.82
N PHE A 253 9.05 18.74 -11.20
CA PHE A 253 9.15 17.71 -12.22
C PHE A 253 8.38 16.44 -11.82
N ILE A 254 8.53 15.99 -10.58
CA ILE A 254 7.83 14.83 -10.04
C ILE A 254 6.33 15.08 -10.00
N LEU A 255 5.89 16.24 -9.49
CA LEU A 255 4.50 16.66 -9.46
C LEU A 255 3.89 16.65 -10.88
N ASN A 256 4.64 17.14 -11.86
CA ASN A 256 4.21 17.11 -13.26
C ASN A 256 4.04 15.68 -13.79
N ILE A 257 4.98 14.77 -13.51
CA ILE A 257 4.89 13.36 -13.92
C ILE A 257 3.64 12.71 -13.32
N ILE A 258 3.49 12.69 -11.99
CA ILE A 258 2.38 11.98 -11.32
C ILE A 258 1.01 12.58 -11.67
N SER A 259 0.97 13.87 -12.03
CA SER A 259 -0.25 14.58 -12.41
C SER A 259 -0.59 14.46 -13.89
N SER A 260 0.27 13.84 -14.69
CA SER A 260 0.08 13.79 -16.13
C SER A 260 -0.78 12.61 -16.59
N ARG A 261 -1.38 12.76 -17.77
CA ARG A 261 -1.95 11.67 -18.55
C ARG A 261 -1.31 11.64 -19.92
N LEU A 262 -1.18 10.45 -20.49
CA LEU A 262 -0.82 10.31 -21.89
C LEU A 262 -2.10 10.27 -22.73
N THR A 263 -2.06 10.90 -23.90
CA THR A 263 -3.13 10.88 -24.90
C THR A 263 -2.82 9.87 -26.00
N ASP A 264 -3.83 9.50 -26.80
CA ASP A 264 -3.64 8.59 -27.94
C ASP A 264 -2.63 9.13 -28.97
N ASP A 265 -2.45 10.45 -29.04
CA ASP A 265 -1.46 11.12 -29.91
C ASP A 265 -0.04 11.14 -29.33
N PHE A 266 0.26 10.35 -28.29
CA PHE A 266 1.54 10.38 -27.55
C PHE A 266 1.91 11.78 -27.01
N LYS A 267 0.91 12.59 -26.64
CA LYS A 267 1.14 13.87 -25.95
C LYS A 267 0.92 13.72 -24.46
N ILE A 268 1.87 14.20 -23.66
CA ILE A 268 1.74 14.26 -22.21
C ILE A 268 0.92 15.49 -21.86
N HIS A 269 -0.26 15.28 -21.29
CA HIS A 269 -1.16 16.34 -20.84
C HIS A 269 -1.17 16.42 -19.32
N LEU A 270 -0.82 17.58 -18.76
CA LEU A 270 -0.88 17.82 -17.32
C LEU A 270 -2.34 17.92 -16.86
N GLN A 271 -2.75 17.13 -15.87
CA GLN A 271 -4.09 17.22 -15.28
C GLN A 271 -4.07 18.20 -14.10
N SER A 272 -4.49 19.45 -14.30
CA SER A 272 -4.45 20.49 -13.27
C SER A 272 -5.13 20.07 -11.95
N LYS A 273 -6.23 19.31 -12.04
CA LYS A 273 -6.92 18.70 -10.87
C LYS A 273 -5.99 17.86 -10.00
N PHE A 274 -5.16 17.03 -10.62
CA PHE A 274 -4.24 16.14 -9.89
C PHE A 274 -3.04 16.93 -9.40
N TYR A 275 -2.55 17.87 -10.21
CA TYR A 275 -1.44 18.75 -9.83
C TYR A 275 -1.74 19.53 -8.56
N THR A 276 -2.91 20.18 -8.47
CA THR A 276 -3.30 20.91 -7.24
C THR A 276 -3.39 20.00 -6.02
N LYS A 277 -3.95 18.79 -6.17
CA LYS A 277 -4.07 17.83 -5.06
C LYS A 277 -2.74 17.31 -4.58
N TYR A 278 -1.82 16.99 -5.50
CA TYR A 278 -0.48 16.55 -5.15
C TYR A 278 0.38 17.70 -4.63
N SER A 279 0.18 18.94 -5.10
CA SER A 279 0.84 20.12 -4.55
C SER A 279 0.43 20.34 -3.08
N ASN A 280 -0.86 20.23 -2.77
CA ASN A 280 -1.34 20.32 -1.38
C ASN A 280 -0.78 19.18 -0.52
N ALA A 281 -0.68 17.96 -1.05
CA ALA A 281 -0.08 16.82 -0.35
C ALA A 281 1.43 17.03 -0.10
N TYR A 282 2.13 17.61 -1.08
CA TYR A 282 3.53 17.98 -0.97
C TYR A 282 3.78 19.03 0.11
N GLU A 283 2.95 20.09 0.18
CA GLU A 283 3.04 21.13 1.23
C GLU A 283 2.88 20.55 2.64
N LYS A 284 2.04 19.51 2.79
CA LYS A 284 1.82 18.79 4.05
C LYS A 284 2.89 17.74 4.36
N LEU A 285 3.90 17.60 3.50
CA LEU A 285 4.92 16.56 3.58
C LEU A 285 4.33 15.14 3.67
N SER A 286 3.25 14.88 2.91
CA SER A 286 2.57 13.58 2.92
C SER A 286 3.55 12.49 2.48
N HIS A 287 3.62 11.39 3.24
CA HIS A 287 4.64 10.37 3.08
C HIS A 287 4.65 9.73 1.69
N GLY A 288 3.51 9.56 1.02
CA GLY A 288 3.46 9.03 -0.34
C GLY A 288 4.22 9.90 -1.35
N ILE A 289 4.07 11.23 -1.27
CA ILE A 289 4.82 12.15 -2.14
C ILE A 289 6.31 12.15 -1.78
N MET A 290 6.63 12.15 -0.49
CA MET A 290 8.03 12.12 -0.04
C MET A 290 8.73 10.82 -0.45
N SER A 291 8.03 9.68 -0.40
CA SER A 291 8.49 8.40 -0.95
C SER A 291 8.81 8.51 -2.45
N CYS A 292 7.93 9.13 -3.25
CA CYS A 292 8.18 9.34 -4.67
C CYS A 292 9.45 10.18 -4.93
N ILE A 293 9.69 11.21 -4.12
CA ILE A 293 10.89 12.03 -4.19
C ILE A 293 12.14 11.20 -3.90
N LEU A 294 12.11 10.34 -2.88
CA LEU A 294 13.22 9.45 -2.55
C LEU A 294 13.51 8.44 -3.67
N LEU A 295 12.47 7.86 -4.28
CA LEU A 295 12.63 6.93 -5.41
C LEU A 295 13.26 7.62 -6.62
N MET A 296 12.75 8.78 -7.01
CA MET A 296 13.26 9.58 -8.13
C MET A 296 14.71 10.06 -7.88
N LYS A 297 15.06 10.41 -6.62
CA LYS A 297 16.41 10.84 -6.26
C LYS A 297 17.43 9.71 -6.22
N ASN A 298 17.03 8.49 -5.89
CA ASN A 298 17.98 7.40 -5.66
C ASN A 298 18.03 6.39 -6.80
N LEU A 299 16.89 5.93 -7.29
CA LEU A 299 16.83 4.83 -8.25
C LEU A 299 17.07 5.33 -9.68
N VAL A 300 18.03 4.69 -10.35
CA VAL A 300 18.39 5.02 -11.75
C VAL A 300 17.20 4.82 -12.69
N TYR A 301 16.41 3.76 -12.47
CA TYR A 301 15.24 3.45 -13.29
C TYR A 301 14.25 4.62 -13.41
N PHE A 302 14.07 5.38 -12.33
CA PHE A 302 13.17 6.54 -12.30
C PHE A 302 13.83 7.82 -12.81
N LYS A 303 15.17 7.95 -12.71
CA LYS A 303 15.92 9.07 -13.31
C LYS A 303 15.92 9.05 -14.83
N GLU A 304 15.82 7.86 -15.42
CA GLU A 304 15.71 7.64 -16.86
C GLU A 304 14.26 7.85 -17.39
N THR A 305 13.41 8.54 -16.63
CA THR A 305 12.04 8.85 -17.06
C THR A 305 12.05 9.93 -18.13
N ASP A 306 11.61 9.57 -19.33
CA ASP A 306 11.35 10.51 -20.41
C ASP A 306 10.09 11.33 -20.09
N TYR A 307 10.22 12.63 -19.81
CA TYR A 307 9.09 13.55 -19.66
C TYR A 307 9.20 14.66 -20.72
N GLU A 308 8.64 14.38 -21.89
CA GLU A 308 8.55 15.32 -23.01
C GLU A 308 7.08 15.67 -23.25
N MET A 309 6.75 16.97 -23.35
CA MET A 309 5.36 17.39 -23.64
C MET A 309 4.82 16.75 -24.94
N HIS A 310 5.71 16.56 -25.92
CA HIS A 310 5.42 15.92 -27.20
C HIS A 310 6.52 14.91 -27.54
N PHE A 311 6.25 13.62 -27.29
CA PHE A 311 7.16 12.54 -27.72
C PHE A 311 7.51 12.61 -29.23
N PRO A 312 6.59 12.96 -30.16
CA PRO A 312 6.94 13.03 -31.59
C PRO A 312 7.93 14.13 -31.97
N GLU A 313 8.04 15.21 -31.17
CA GLU A 313 8.87 16.39 -31.47
C GLU A 313 10.19 16.40 -30.69
N GLY A 314 10.26 15.77 -29.51
CA GLY A 314 11.49 15.73 -28.70
C GLY A 314 12.55 14.74 -29.20
N PHE A 315 12.15 13.62 -29.81
CA PHE A 315 13.08 12.68 -30.45
C PHE A 315 13.27 12.97 -31.94
N ILE A 316 13.49 14.24 -32.33
CA ILE A 316 14.20 14.53 -33.59
C ILE A 316 15.69 14.24 -33.38
N LEU A 317 16.03 13.00 -32.98
CA LEU A 317 17.30 12.41 -33.32
C LEU A 317 17.20 12.00 -34.78
N LYS A 318 17.82 12.81 -35.64
CA LYS A 318 18.11 12.50 -37.03
C LYS A 318 18.80 11.14 -37.11
N ARG A 319 18.05 10.05 -37.32
CA ARG A 319 18.48 8.86 -38.07
C ARG A 319 17.29 7.95 -38.41
N GLU A 320 17.20 7.73 -39.72
CA GLU A 320 16.70 6.56 -40.46
C GLU A 320 15.27 6.03 -40.21
N SER A 321 14.54 6.04 -41.33
CA SER A 321 13.13 5.72 -41.49
C SER A 321 12.90 4.21 -41.47
N GLY A 322 12.08 3.75 -40.52
CA GLY A 322 11.57 2.37 -40.50
C GLY A 322 11.08 1.90 -39.12
N ASN A 323 11.80 2.23 -38.05
CA ASN A 323 11.55 1.70 -36.69
C ASN A 323 11.14 2.76 -35.63
N LYS A 324 10.89 4.01 -36.04
CA LYS A 324 10.66 5.14 -35.12
C LYS A 324 9.38 4.99 -34.29
N GLU A 325 8.27 4.59 -34.93
CA GLU A 325 6.97 4.45 -34.25
C GLU A 325 7.00 3.41 -33.11
N LYS A 326 7.74 2.31 -33.31
CA LYS A 326 7.92 1.28 -32.28
C LYS A 326 8.73 1.81 -31.09
N LEU A 327 9.76 2.61 -31.35
CA LEU A 327 10.57 3.20 -30.29
C LEU A 327 9.77 4.20 -29.44
N TYR A 328 8.93 5.02 -30.08
CA TYR A 328 8.02 5.95 -29.41
C TYR A 328 6.99 5.25 -28.52
N LYS A 329 6.39 4.18 -29.05
CA LYS A 329 5.45 3.34 -28.29
C LYS A 329 6.09 2.78 -27.04
N GLU A 330 7.32 2.28 -27.13
CA GLU A 330 8.05 1.77 -25.97
C GLU A 330 8.44 2.87 -24.98
N ALA A 331 8.86 4.05 -25.45
CA ALA A 331 9.14 5.19 -24.56
C ALA A 331 7.90 5.63 -23.78
N ALA A 332 6.78 5.74 -24.47
CA ALA A 332 5.51 6.09 -23.88
C ALA A 332 5.00 5.01 -22.90
N ARG A 333 5.18 3.73 -23.23
CA ARG A 333 4.86 2.60 -22.34
C ARG A 333 5.68 2.64 -21.06
N GLN A 334 6.99 2.87 -21.15
CA GLN A 334 7.88 2.96 -20.00
C GLN A 334 7.60 4.20 -19.15
N PHE A 335 7.25 5.32 -19.78
CA PHE A 335 6.74 6.49 -19.09
C PHE A 335 5.48 6.14 -18.27
N ILE A 336 4.51 5.43 -18.84
CA ILE A 336 3.31 5.00 -18.12
C ILE A 336 3.66 4.09 -16.93
N ILE A 337 4.52 3.08 -17.11
CA ILE A 337 4.92 2.17 -16.02
C ILE A 337 5.47 2.97 -14.84
N ARG A 338 6.48 3.82 -15.09
CA ARG A 338 7.14 4.63 -14.05
C ARG A 338 6.16 5.59 -13.39
N LYS A 339 5.37 6.30 -14.21
CA LYS A 339 4.36 7.24 -13.75
C LYS A 339 3.31 6.55 -12.88
N GLU A 340 2.83 5.37 -13.25
CA GLU A 340 1.79 4.65 -12.51
C GLU A 340 2.31 4.08 -11.19
N ILE A 341 3.57 3.64 -11.12
CA ILE A 341 4.21 3.29 -9.84
C ILE A 341 4.23 4.51 -8.90
N LEU A 342 4.78 5.64 -9.37
CA LEU A 342 4.86 6.86 -8.57
C LEU A 342 3.46 7.39 -8.22
N ARG A 343 2.49 7.31 -9.13
CA ARG A 343 1.12 7.74 -8.88
C ARG A 343 0.41 6.88 -7.85
N ALA A 344 0.62 5.56 -7.87
CA ALA A 344 0.09 4.66 -6.85
C ALA A 344 0.60 5.04 -5.46
N ILE A 345 1.92 5.20 -5.34
CA ILE A 345 2.55 5.63 -4.09
C ILE A 345 2.11 7.04 -3.67
N ALA A 346 2.04 8.01 -4.58
CA ALA A 346 1.65 9.38 -4.25
C ALA A 346 0.16 9.54 -3.87
N SER A 347 -0.70 8.58 -4.23
CA SER A 347 -2.15 8.70 -4.04
C SER A 347 -2.68 7.97 -2.82
N HIS A 348 -1.92 7.02 -2.26
CA HIS A 348 -2.47 6.13 -1.23
C HIS A 348 -2.79 6.83 0.10
N ASP A 349 -2.06 7.90 0.41
CA ASP A 349 -2.25 8.75 1.59
C ASP A 349 -3.02 10.04 1.26
N ASN A 350 -3.45 10.23 0.00
CA ASN A 350 -4.16 11.43 -0.45
C ASN A 350 -5.67 11.22 -0.58
N GLU A 351 -6.41 11.57 0.47
CA GLU A 351 -7.87 11.47 0.54
C GLU A 351 -8.61 12.36 -0.47
N ASP A 352 -7.93 13.33 -1.11
CA ASP A 352 -8.55 14.14 -2.14
C ASP A 352 -8.73 13.39 -3.46
N ILE A 353 -8.07 12.24 -3.64
CA ILE A 353 -8.16 11.46 -4.86
C ILE A 353 -9.28 10.43 -4.71
N TYR A 354 -10.32 10.55 -5.55
CA TYR A 354 -11.45 9.62 -5.54
C TYR A 354 -11.23 8.48 -6.54
N HIS A 355 -11.81 7.32 -6.25
CA HIS A 355 -11.63 6.09 -7.03
C HIS A 355 -12.93 5.63 -7.67
N VAL A 356 -12.92 5.42 -8.99
CA VAL A 356 -14.09 4.93 -9.74
C VAL A 356 -14.04 3.43 -9.98
N LYS A 357 -12.84 2.86 -10.11
CA LYS A 357 -12.60 1.43 -10.31
C LYS A 357 -11.76 0.90 -9.15
N MET A 358 -11.99 -0.35 -8.75
CA MET A 358 -11.26 -1.01 -7.67
C MET A 358 -10.03 -1.79 -8.16
N ASN A 359 -10.07 -2.29 -9.40
CA ASN A 359 -9.04 -3.17 -9.94
C ASN A 359 -7.84 -2.39 -10.53
N ASN A 360 -7.25 -1.47 -9.75
CA ASN A 360 -6.01 -0.74 -10.11
C ASN A 360 -5.06 -0.66 -8.91
N PHE A 361 -3.79 -0.40 -9.17
CA PHE A 361 -2.77 -0.36 -8.12
C PHE A 361 -3.01 0.71 -7.05
N LEU A 362 -3.58 1.87 -7.41
CA LEU A 362 -3.83 2.94 -6.45
C LEU A 362 -4.82 2.47 -5.38
N PHE A 363 -5.97 1.92 -5.80
CA PHE A 363 -6.99 1.44 -4.88
C PHE A 363 -6.53 0.17 -4.15
N LEU A 364 -5.81 -0.73 -4.83
CA LEU A 364 -5.27 -1.93 -4.21
C LEU A 364 -4.28 -1.59 -3.07
N LEU A 365 -3.37 -0.63 -3.29
CA LEU A 365 -2.44 -0.19 -2.26
C LEU A 365 -3.18 0.37 -1.05
N ILE A 366 -4.16 1.26 -1.27
CA ILE A 366 -5.00 1.81 -0.18
C ILE A 366 -5.67 0.67 0.60
N MET A 367 -6.27 -0.29 -0.09
CA MET A 367 -6.93 -1.41 0.58
C MET A 367 -5.94 -2.27 1.35
N CYS A 368 -4.79 -2.63 0.79
CA CYS A 368 -3.81 -3.46 1.48
C CYS A 368 -3.22 -2.74 2.69
N ASP A 369 -2.94 -1.44 2.58
CA ASP A 369 -2.45 -0.62 3.68
C ASP A 369 -3.48 -0.50 4.82
N GLU A 370 -4.74 -0.21 4.47
CA GLU A 370 -5.85 -0.13 5.43
C GLU A 370 -6.26 -1.47 6.03
N LEU A 371 -6.01 -2.57 5.31
CA LEU A 371 -6.28 -3.92 5.80
C LEU A 371 -5.12 -4.46 6.62
N GLN A 372 -3.91 -3.95 6.51
CA GLN A 372 -2.80 -4.43 7.34
C GLN A 372 -2.93 -3.86 8.77
N GLU A 373 -3.85 -4.43 9.54
CA GLU A 373 -4.12 -4.06 10.94
C GLU A 373 -3.57 -5.07 11.93
N TRP A 374 -3.43 -6.37 11.56
CA TRP A 374 -2.99 -7.41 12.48
C TRP A 374 -1.52 -7.24 12.92
N SER A 375 -1.21 -7.82 14.09
CA SER A 375 0.12 -7.82 14.70
C SER A 375 0.69 -6.41 14.93
N ARG A 376 -0.18 -5.42 15.26
CA ARG A 376 0.23 -4.06 15.64
C ARG A 376 0.68 -4.00 17.10
N PRO A 377 1.94 -3.67 17.38
CA PRO A 377 2.38 -3.51 18.76
C PRO A 377 2.11 -2.08 19.23
N THR A 378 0.88 -1.77 19.68
CA THR A 378 0.52 -0.45 20.26
C THR A 378 1.55 -0.01 21.31
N SER A 379 2.16 1.16 21.09
CA SER A 379 3.23 1.73 21.93
C SER A 379 2.76 1.96 23.38
N HIS A 380 1.49 2.31 23.58
CA HIS A 380 0.92 2.54 24.90
C HIS A 380 0.83 1.26 25.77
N ARG A 381 0.66 0.09 25.15
CA ARG A 381 0.40 -1.17 25.89
C ARG A 381 1.63 -2.04 26.11
N ARG A 382 2.76 -1.75 25.46
CA ARG A 382 4.07 -2.39 25.79
C ARG A 382 4.59 -2.05 27.19
N VAL A 383 4.19 -0.89 27.74
CA VAL A 383 4.62 -0.42 29.06
C VAL A 383 3.61 -0.78 30.16
N LEU A 384 2.32 -0.92 29.82
CA LEU A 384 1.23 -0.96 30.82
C LEU A 384 0.53 -2.32 30.98
N TYR A 385 0.55 -3.21 29.99
CA TYR A 385 -0.20 -4.48 30.07
C TYR A 385 0.63 -5.68 29.61
N PRO A 386 0.57 -6.83 30.31
CA PRO A 386 1.12 -8.08 29.80
C PRO A 386 0.51 -8.40 28.43
N LEU A 387 1.31 -8.99 27.55
CA LEU A 387 0.95 -9.48 26.22
C LEU A 387 -0.06 -10.64 26.27
N GLU A 388 -1.22 -10.46 26.90
CA GLU A 388 -2.32 -11.42 26.84
C GLU A 388 -3.13 -11.18 25.56
N ASP A 389 -3.07 -12.18 24.68
CA ASP A 389 -3.90 -12.47 23.51
C ASP A 389 -4.61 -11.27 22.90
N MET A 390 -3.92 -10.54 22.02
CA MET A 390 -4.52 -9.55 21.14
C MET A 390 -4.70 -10.19 19.76
N THR A 391 -5.89 -10.73 19.50
CA THR A 391 -6.26 -11.35 18.22
C THR A 391 -6.99 -10.32 17.37
N GLU A 392 -6.22 -9.46 16.71
CA GLU A 392 -6.74 -8.63 15.63
C GLU A 392 -6.94 -9.54 14.42
N VAL A 393 -8.19 -9.96 14.20
CA VAL A 393 -8.53 -10.94 13.16
C VAL A 393 -9.16 -10.21 11.99
N ILE A 394 -8.68 -10.48 10.80
CA ILE A 394 -9.24 -9.93 9.56
C ILE A 394 -9.82 -11.07 8.76
N LYS A 395 -11.10 -10.93 8.42
CA LYS A 395 -11.83 -11.89 7.61
C LYS A 395 -12.26 -11.22 6.33
N ILE A 396 -11.85 -11.80 5.21
CA ILE A 396 -12.27 -11.36 3.88
C ILE A 396 -13.35 -12.32 3.40
N ALA A 397 -14.58 -11.82 3.25
CA ALA A 397 -15.69 -12.59 2.71
C ALA A 397 -15.71 -12.54 1.18
N GLU A 398 -15.49 -11.35 0.61
CA GLU A 398 -15.37 -11.17 -0.83
C GLU A 398 -14.40 -10.04 -1.16
N PHE A 399 -13.53 -10.25 -2.16
CA PHE A 399 -12.70 -9.20 -2.74
C PHE A 399 -12.68 -9.34 -4.26
N SER A 400 -13.67 -8.77 -4.93
CA SER A 400 -13.83 -8.86 -6.37
C SER A 400 -13.84 -7.48 -7.03
N LYS A 401 -13.89 -7.46 -8.37
CA LYS A 401 -14.02 -6.20 -9.14
C LYS A 401 -15.34 -5.46 -8.87
N GLU A 402 -16.34 -6.16 -8.32
CA GLU A 402 -17.74 -5.71 -8.19
C GLU A 402 -18.21 -5.68 -6.74
N SER A 403 -17.51 -6.32 -5.81
CA SER A 403 -17.93 -6.38 -4.41
C SER A 403 -16.72 -6.57 -3.50
N ILE A 404 -16.69 -5.83 -2.40
CA ILE A 404 -15.74 -6.01 -1.31
C ILE A 404 -16.55 -6.14 -0.02
N ASP A 405 -16.40 -7.25 0.69
CA ASP A 405 -16.98 -7.47 2.03
C ASP A 405 -15.88 -7.97 2.98
N ILE A 406 -15.57 -7.15 3.97
CA ILE A 406 -14.47 -7.31 4.91
C ILE A 406 -14.99 -7.16 6.34
N GLU A 407 -14.54 -8.02 7.23
CA GLU A 407 -14.78 -7.95 8.66
C GLU A 407 -13.45 -7.85 9.43
N LEU A 408 -13.37 -6.86 10.31
CA LEU A 408 -12.23 -6.56 11.18
C LEU A 408 -12.66 -6.78 12.63
N THR A 409 -12.00 -7.65 13.37
CA THR A 409 -12.22 -7.81 14.81
C THR A 409 -11.03 -7.21 15.57
N LEU A 410 -11.29 -6.18 16.38
CA LEU A 410 -10.27 -5.41 17.12
C LEU A 410 -10.50 -5.51 18.63
N SER A 411 -9.41 -5.48 19.41
CA SER A 411 -9.44 -5.52 20.89
C SER A 411 -9.48 -4.11 21.51
N PHE A 412 -10.41 -3.27 21.06
CA PHE A 412 -10.57 -1.88 21.49
C PHE A 412 -11.64 -1.75 22.57
N SER A 413 -11.69 -0.63 23.30
CA SER A 413 -12.88 -0.31 24.10
C SER A 413 -14.03 0.16 23.18
N GLU A 414 -15.27 0.22 23.66
CA GLU A 414 -16.41 0.74 22.88
C GLU A 414 -16.11 2.16 22.32
N ASP A 415 -15.54 3.05 23.13
CA ASP A 415 -15.25 4.43 22.74
C ASP A 415 -14.10 4.53 21.74
N ASP A 416 -13.02 3.77 21.96
CA ASP A 416 -11.89 3.71 21.03
C ASP A 416 -12.32 3.13 19.67
N LEU A 417 -13.19 2.12 19.67
CA LEU A 417 -13.73 1.50 18.46
C LEU A 417 -14.57 2.49 17.66
N LYS A 418 -15.41 3.30 18.32
CA LYS A 418 -16.20 4.36 17.67
C LYS A 418 -15.31 5.40 17.03
N GLU A 419 -14.30 5.89 17.75
CA GLU A 419 -13.38 6.90 17.22
C GLU A 419 -12.58 6.35 16.03
N TYR A 420 -12.04 5.14 16.16
CA TYR A 420 -11.33 4.45 15.10
C TYR A 420 -12.21 4.25 13.85
N SER A 421 -13.42 3.70 14.04
CA SER A 421 -14.37 3.44 12.97
C SER A 421 -14.77 4.74 12.27
N LYS A 422 -15.02 5.82 13.03
CA LYS A 422 -15.34 7.14 12.47
C LYS A 422 -14.21 7.66 11.58
N LYS A 423 -12.95 7.61 12.03
CA LYS A 423 -11.79 8.05 11.22
C LYS A 423 -11.68 7.23 9.93
N LYS A 424 -11.78 5.90 10.04
CA LYS A 424 -11.67 4.98 8.91
C LYS A 424 -12.80 5.15 7.89
N PHE A 425 -14.03 5.31 8.36
CA PHE A 425 -15.19 5.50 7.48
C PHE A 425 -15.18 6.88 6.81
N VAL A 426 -14.76 7.95 7.50
CA VAL A 426 -14.58 9.26 6.87
C VAL A 426 -13.54 9.19 5.74
N LYS A 427 -12.46 8.43 5.91
CA LYS A 427 -11.48 8.19 4.84
C LYS A 427 -12.13 7.51 3.63
N PHE A 428 -12.87 6.40 3.83
CA PHE A 428 -13.57 5.72 2.73
C PHE A 428 -14.65 6.58 2.06
N ILE A 429 -15.39 7.36 2.85
CA ILE A 429 -16.35 8.35 2.33
C ILE A 429 -15.65 9.33 1.38
N ARG A 430 -14.48 9.87 1.77
CA ARG A 430 -13.71 10.80 0.93
C ARG A 430 -13.19 10.13 -0.35
N LEU A 431 -12.74 8.89 -0.27
CA LEU A 431 -12.24 8.11 -1.41
C LEU A 431 -13.35 7.70 -2.38
N LEU A 432 -14.53 7.40 -1.86
CA LEU A 432 -15.71 6.95 -2.59
C LEU A 432 -16.74 8.06 -2.83
N ARG A 433 -16.37 9.33 -2.60
CA ARG A 433 -17.28 10.46 -2.83
C ARG A 433 -17.75 10.56 -4.28
N SER A 434 -18.90 11.24 -4.45
CA SER A 434 -19.41 11.60 -5.77
C SER A 434 -18.45 12.55 -6.49
N ALA A 435 -18.20 12.25 -7.75
CA ALA A 435 -17.32 13.00 -8.64
C ALA A 435 -17.58 12.65 -10.12
N VAL A 436 -16.83 13.28 -11.03
CA VAL A 436 -16.94 13.02 -12.48
C VAL A 436 -16.74 11.52 -12.77
N ALA A 437 -17.69 10.95 -13.52
CA ALA A 437 -17.80 9.54 -13.88
C ALA A 437 -18.19 8.58 -12.72
N SER A 438 -18.74 9.08 -11.62
CA SER A 438 -19.27 8.22 -10.54
C SER A 438 -20.42 7.32 -10.99
N ASP A 439 -21.19 7.75 -12.00
CA ASP A 439 -22.25 6.93 -12.60
C ASP A 439 -21.73 5.63 -13.24
N SER A 440 -20.44 5.57 -13.56
CA SER A 440 -19.79 4.38 -14.09
C SER A 440 -19.31 3.40 -13.01
N ARG A 441 -19.45 3.77 -11.73
CA ARG A 441 -19.08 2.92 -10.59
C ARG A 441 -20.17 1.86 -10.37
N LYS A 442 -19.78 0.60 -10.52
CA LYS A 442 -20.65 -0.58 -10.40
C LYS A 442 -20.01 -1.56 -9.44
N PHE A 443 -19.89 -1.17 -8.17
CA PHE A 443 -19.41 -2.07 -7.14
C PHE A 443 -20.07 -1.78 -5.80
N ASN A 444 -20.09 -2.81 -4.96
CA ASN A 444 -20.50 -2.76 -3.57
C ASN A 444 -19.25 -2.76 -2.68
N PHE A 445 -19.29 -2.00 -1.59
CA PHE A 445 -18.20 -1.97 -0.62
C PHE A 445 -18.79 -2.01 0.78
N LYS A 446 -18.37 -2.99 1.55
CA LYS A 446 -18.82 -3.20 2.92
C LYS A 446 -17.63 -3.51 3.80
N ILE A 447 -17.53 -2.77 4.90
CA ILE A 447 -16.54 -3.01 5.93
C ILE A 447 -17.24 -3.03 7.28
N VAL A 448 -16.96 -4.07 8.04
CA VAL A 448 -17.52 -4.34 9.35
C VAL A 448 -16.38 -4.30 10.35
N VAL A 449 -16.52 -3.52 11.42
CA VAL A 449 -15.55 -3.48 12.52
C VAL A 449 -16.23 -3.95 13.79
N THR A 450 -15.76 -5.06 14.37
CA THR A 450 -16.29 -5.68 15.58
C THR A 450 -15.30 -5.61 16.73
N ASN A 451 -15.81 -5.54 17.95
CA ASN A 451 -15.04 -5.72 19.18
C ASN A 451 -15.41 -7.03 19.88
N ARG A 452 -14.53 -7.54 20.75
CA ARG A 452 -14.75 -8.68 21.65
C ARG A 452 -15.97 -8.53 22.56
N GLU A 453 -16.36 -7.30 22.88
CA GLU A 453 -17.58 -6.99 23.62
C GLU A 453 -18.85 -7.00 22.73
N ASN A 454 -18.79 -7.62 21.55
CA ASN A 454 -19.92 -7.76 20.63
C ASN A 454 -20.47 -6.41 20.11
N TYR A 455 -19.64 -5.36 20.08
CA TYR A 455 -19.99 -4.09 19.44
C TYR A 455 -19.61 -4.12 17.97
N ARG A 456 -20.50 -3.68 17.07
CA ARG A 456 -20.29 -3.71 15.61
C ARG A 456 -20.55 -2.35 14.97
N CYS A 457 -19.57 -1.88 14.22
CA CYS A 457 -19.68 -0.71 13.35
C CYS A 457 -19.70 -1.18 11.89
N ILE A 458 -20.67 -0.72 11.09
CA ILE A 458 -20.82 -1.13 9.68
C ILE A 458 -20.76 0.10 8.79
N PHE A 459 -19.91 0.04 7.78
CA PHE A 459 -19.93 0.97 6.66
C PHE A 459 -20.26 0.19 5.39
N GLU A 460 -21.36 0.58 4.73
CA GLU A 460 -21.85 -0.03 3.51
C GLU A 460 -22.03 1.06 2.44
N TYR A 461 -21.53 0.78 1.25
CA TYR A 461 -21.59 1.63 0.07
C TYR A 461 -22.11 0.77 -1.09
N ASP A 462 -23.31 1.10 -1.57
CA ASP A 462 -23.98 0.46 -2.72
C ASP A 462 -24.03 1.45 -3.91
N SER A 463 -23.43 1.06 -5.04
CA SER A 463 -23.50 1.80 -6.31
C SER A 463 -24.36 1.01 -7.29
N PRO A 464 -25.55 1.52 -7.70
CA PRO A 464 -25.74 2.91 -8.13
C PRO A 464 -26.89 3.67 -7.44
N LYS A 465 -27.26 3.40 -6.18
CA LYS A 465 -28.46 4.01 -5.56
C LYS A 465 -28.17 5.15 -4.57
N LYS A 466 -28.77 6.30 -4.88
CA LYS A 466 -29.13 7.46 -4.03
C LYS A 466 -28.00 8.29 -3.38
N PHE A 467 -27.20 9.02 -4.17
CA PHE A 467 -26.53 10.24 -3.66
C PHE A 467 -27.40 11.51 -3.77
N TYR A 468 -28.54 11.43 -4.45
CA TYR A 468 -29.49 12.54 -4.58
C TYR A 468 -30.89 12.07 -4.19
N ASP A 469 -31.16 11.93 -2.90
CA ASP A 469 -32.52 12.15 -2.43
C ASP A 469 -32.69 13.67 -2.31
N THR A 470 -33.24 14.30 -3.35
CA THR A 470 -33.44 15.76 -3.48
C THR A 470 -34.34 16.38 -2.40
N LYS A 471 -34.69 15.61 -1.37
CA LYS A 471 -35.53 15.97 -0.23
C LYS A 471 -34.77 16.10 1.10
N LYS A 472 -33.50 15.70 1.18
CA LYS A 472 -32.66 15.92 2.37
C LYS A 472 -31.73 17.12 2.16
N ASP A 473 -31.52 17.87 3.24
CA ASP A 473 -30.57 18.98 3.29
C ASP A 473 -29.20 18.53 2.74
N PRO A 474 -28.60 19.23 1.75
CA PRO A 474 -27.29 18.91 1.19
C PRO A 474 -26.16 18.82 2.24
N SER A 475 -26.36 19.35 3.44
CA SER A 475 -25.45 19.24 4.57
C SER A 475 -25.40 17.83 5.22
N LEU A 476 -26.38 16.96 4.94
CA LEU A 476 -26.57 15.63 5.55
C LEU A 476 -26.42 14.47 4.55
N SER A 477 -25.57 14.61 3.52
CA SER A 477 -25.49 13.65 2.40
C SER A 477 -24.74 12.34 2.69
N TYR A 478 -24.49 11.99 3.95
CA TYR A 478 -23.90 10.71 4.34
C TYR A 478 -24.76 10.13 5.44
N ASP A 479 -25.31 8.93 5.22
CA ASP A 479 -25.88 8.17 6.34
C ASP A 479 -24.73 7.92 7.33
N GLU A 480 -24.92 8.31 8.59
CA GLU A 480 -23.92 8.08 9.63
C GLU A 480 -23.64 6.57 9.76
N PRO A 481 -22.38 6.19 10.03
CA PRO A 481 -22.03 4.79 10.19
C PRO A 481 -22.86 4.14 11.31
N LYS A 482 -23.52 3.03 10.98
CA LYS A 482 -24.37 2.33 11.93
C LYS A 482 -23.50 1.64 12.97
N CYS A 483 -23.78 1.92 14.23
CA CYS A 483 -23.13 1.26 15.36
C CYS A 483 -24.19 0.52 16.17
N GLU A 484 -24.03 -0.80 16.32
CA GLU A 484 -25.01 -1.66 16.98
C GLU A 484 -24.31 -2.51 18.06
N LYS A 485 -24.97 -2.70 19.21
CA LYS A 485 -24.61 -3.72 20.20
C LYS A 485 -25.23 -5.05 19.77
N ILE A 486 -24.43 -6.08 19.55
CA ILE A 486 -24.92 -7.42 19.24
C ILE A 486 -25.38 -8.08 20.55
N ASN A 487 -26.66 -8.45 20.63
CA ASN A 487 -27.15 -9.28 21.72
C ASN A 487 -26.64 -10.73 21.53
N PRO A 488 -26.21 -11.42 22.60
CA PRO A 488 -25.66 -12.78 22.51
C PRO A 488 -26.61 -13.84 21.91
N ASP A 489 -27.91 -13.55 21.82
CA ASP A 489 -28.94 -14.47 21.33
C ASP A 489 -29.37 -14.24 19.87
N ASP A 490 -28.87 -13.21 19.20
CA ASP A 490 -29.21 -12.96 17.79
C ASP A 490 -28.36 -13.87 16.88
N THR A 491 -28.87 -15.08 16.65
CA THR A 491 -28.42 -15.92 15.54
C THR A 491 -28.48 -15.14 14.23
N ILE A 492 -27.39 -15.25 13.47
CA ILE A 492 -27.18 -14.74 12.11
C ILE A 492 -28.31 -15.23 11.20
N ASP A 493 -29.45 -14.55 11.20
CA ASP A 493 -30.51 -14.68 10.21
C ASP A 493 -31.60 -13.65 10.53
N GLN A 494 -31.51 -12.48 9.90
CA GLN A 494 -32.66 -11.77 9.34
C GLN A 494 -32.24 -10.50 8.59
N GLU A 495 -32.73 -10.40 7.36
CA GLU A 495 -32.78 -9.17 6.57
C GLU A 495 -33.40 -8.04 7.41
N PHE A 496 -32.66 -6.95 7.67
CA PHE A 496 -33.26 -5.76 8.27
C PHE A 496 -33.00 -4.48 7.49
N THR A 497 -34.13 -3.95 7.02
CA THR A 497 -34.32 -2.73 6.25
C THR A 497 -34.00 -1.49 7.07
N LEU A 498 -33.38 -0.50 6.41
CA LEU A 498 -33.09 0.85 6.91
C LEU A 498 -34.23 1.46 7.75
N LYS A 499 -33.98 1.69 9.03
CA LYS A 499 -34.65 2.74 9.81
C LYS A 499 -33.62 3.66 10.44
N THR A 500 -33.83 4.94 10.20
CA THR A 500 -33.11 6.10 10.74
C THR A 500 -33.25 6.17 12.25
N ILE A 501 -32.12 6.30 12.95
CA ILE A 501 -32.06 6.81 14.33
C ILE A 501 -31.29 8.13 14.25
N THR A 502 -32.02 9.22 14.39
CA THR A 502 -31.49 10.52 14.79
C THR A 502 -31.36 10.52 16.30
N ASP A 503 -30.15 10.72 16.81
CA ASP A 503 -29.81 11.50 18.03
C ASP A 503 -28.54 10.94 18.67
N LEU A 504 -27.42 11.64 18.45
CA LEU A 504 -26.29 11.80 19.39
C LEU A 504 -25.41 13.00 19.00
#